data_AF-A0A924YUB7-F1
#
_entry.id   AF-A0A924YUB7-F1
#
_cell.length_a   1.000
_cell.length_b   1.000
_cell.length_c   1.000
_cell.angle_alpha   90.00
_cell.angle_beta   90.00
_cell.angle_gamma   90.00
#
_symmetry.space_group_name_H-M   'P 1'
#
loop_
_entity.id
_entity.type
_entity.pdbx_description
1 polymer ?
#
loop_
_entity_poly.entity_id
_entity_poly.type
_entity_poly.pdbx_seq_one_letter_code
_entity_poly.pdbx_strand_id
1 'polypeptide(L)'
;MLRIAIIGAGPIGLEAALLARQLGHDVHVFEKGRVAENILDWGHVRLFSPFGMNSSEWGRGALAKAHGNDSLPRADELLTGREFAERYLIPLRNLPSLQGCIRSFSEVLAISRQHFGKTERIGNVSRFESPFRILVR
;
A
#
# COMPACT_ATOMS: atom_id res chain seq x y z
N MET A 1 -9.96 15.39 -7.18
CA MET A 1 -9.04 14.28 -7.53
C MET A 1 -7.63 14.68 -7.14
N LEU A 2 -6.93 13.89 -6.33
CA LEU A 2 -5.56 14.18 -5.90
C LEU A 2 -4.58 13.23 -6.59
N ARG A 3 -3.31 13.65 -6.66
CA ARG A 3 -2.17 12.79 -6.99
C ARG A 3 -1.50 12.35 -5.70
N ILE A 4 -1.49 11.04 -5.44
CA ILE A 4 -1.06 10.46 -4.17
C ILE A 4 0.14 9.54 -4.43
N ALA A 5 1.25 9.82 -3.74
CA ALA A 5 2.39 8.91 -3.68
C ALA A 5 2.34 8.14 -2.36
N ILE A 6 2.45 6.81 -2.44
CA ILE A 6 2.51 5.89 -1.30
C ILE A 6 3.89 5.25 -1.29
N ILE A 7 4.54 5.22 -0.13
CA ILE A 7 5.90 4.72 0.04
C ILE A 7 5.83 3.37 0.75
N GLY A 8 6.10 2.31 0.01
CA GLY A 8 5.99 0.92 0.43
C GLY A 8 4.75 0.21 -0.11
N ALA A 9 4.93 -1.00 -0.62
CA ALA A 9 3.89 -1.94 -1.04
C ALA A 9 3.78 -3.14 -0.07
N GLY A 10 3.87 -2.84 1.23
CA GLY A 10 3.47 -3.74 2.31
C GLY A 10 1.95 -3.71 2.55
N PRO A 11 1.45 -4.35 3.63
CA PRO A 11 0.01 -4.47 3.90
C PRO A 11 -0.73 -3.13 3.86
N ILE A 12 -0.23 -2.14 4.62
CA ILE A 12 -0.86 -0.83 4.73
C ILE A 12 -0.79 -0.05 3.40
N GLY A 13 0.32 -0.16 2.68
CA GLY A 13 0.51 0.54 1.41
C GLY A 13 -0.45 0.05 0.33
N LEU A 14 -0.67 -1.26 0.23
CA LEU A 14 -1.62 -1.86 -0.71
C LEU A 14 -3.06 -1.45 -0.40
N GLU A 15 -3.45 -1.47 0.88
CA GLU A 15 -4.78 -1.08 1.33
C GLU A 15 -5.06 0.41 1.08
N ALA A 16 -4.10 1.27 1.42
CA ALA A 16 -4.19 2.70 1.15
C ALA A 16 -4.28 2.98 -0.36
N ALA A 17 -3.50 2.26 -1.18
CA ALA A 17 -3.55 2.40 -2.62
C ALA A 17 -4.89 1.96 -3.19
N LEU A 18 -5.45 0.86 -2.70
CA LEU A 18 -6.74 0.34 -3.15
C LEU A 18 -7.85 1.34 -2.87
N LEU A 19 -7.96 1.80 -1.61
CA LEU A 19 -8.99 2.74 -1.21
C LEU A 19 -8.86 4.07 -1.98
N ALA A 20 -7.64 4.62 -2.10
CA ALA A 20 -7.41 5.84 -2.86
C ALA A 20 -7.79 5.70 -4.34
N ARG A 21 -7.52 4.55 -4.96
CA ARG A 21 -7.94 4.24 -6.34
C ARG A 21 -9.45 4.10 -6.46
N GLN A 22 -10.11 3.47 -5.50
CA GLN A 22 -11.58 3.36 -5.46
C GLN A 22 -12.25 4.73 -5.31
N LEU A 23 -11.62 5.67 -4.61
CA LEU A 23 -12.06 7.08 -4.50
C LEU A 23 -11.70 7.94 -5.73
N GLY A 24 -11.15 7.34 -6.78
CA GLY A 24 -10.85 8.02 -8.04
C GLY A 24 -9.61 8.90 -8.02
N HIS A 25 -8.65 8.66 -7.12
CA HIS A 25 -7.37 9.38 -7.10
C HIS A 25 -6.35 8.79 -8.10
N ASP A 26 -5.41 9.63 -8.54
CA ASP A 26 -4.22 9.20 -9.28
C ASP A 26 -3.17 8.74 -8.26
N VAL A 27 -2.85 7.45 -8.25
CA VAL A 27 -2.03 6.83 -7.20
C VAL A 27 -0.77 6.25 -7.80
N HIS A 28 0.36 6.48 -7.13
CA HIS A 28 1.63 5.82 -7.42
C HIS A 28 2.21 5.23 -6.13
N VAL A 29 2.48 3.93 -6.12
CA VAL A 29 3.15 3.24 -5.02
C VAL A 29 4.59 2.98 -5.40
N PHE A 30 5.54 3.34 -4.55
CA PHE A 30 6.96 3.06 -4.73
C PHE A 30 7.42 2.05 -3.69
N GLU A 31 7.92 0.90 -4.13
CA GLU A 31 8.40 -0.18 -3.28
C GLU A 31 9.87 -0.47 -3.62
N LYS A 32 10.74 -0.49 -2.60
CA LYS A 32 12.18 -0.72 -2.78
C LYS A 32 12.49 -2.13 -3.31
N GLY A 33 11.66 -3.12 -2.98
CA GLY A 33 11.85 -4.51 -3.36
C GLY A 33 10.67 -5.07 -4.15
N ARG A 34 10.32 -6.33 -3.87
CA ARG A 34 9.06 -6.92 -4.32
C ARG A 34 7.89 -6.49 -3.42
N VAL A 35 6.67 -6.56 -3.96
CA VAL A 35 5.45 -6.37 -3.15
C VAL A 35 5.43 -7.38 -2.00
N ALA A 36 5.11 -6.91 -0.80
CA ALA A 36 5.11 -7.69 0.44
C ALA A 36 6.47 -8.34 0.81
N GLU A 37 7.60 -7.88 0.26
CA GLU A 37 8.92 -8.51 0.49
C GLU A 37 9.27 -8.64 1.97
N ASN A 38 9.07 -7.59 2.78
CA ASN A 38 9.37 -7.68 4.21
C ASN A 38 8.54 -8.76 4.94
N ILE A 39 7.26 -8.92 4.60
CA ILE A 39 6.42 -9.99 5.16
C ILE A 39 6.99 -11.37 4.79
N LEU A 40 7.49 -11.50 3.56
CA LEU A 40 8.06 -12.74 3.05
C LEU A 40 9.42 -13.07 3.69
N ASP A 41 10.23 -12.07 4.04
CA ASP A 41 11.54 -12.27 4.70
C ASP A 41 11.41 -13.04 6.02
N TRP A 42 10.36 -12.73 6.79
CA TRP A 42 10.00 -13.47 8.00
C TRP A 42 8.78 -14.37 7.78
N GLY A 43 8.51 -14.80 6.55
CA GLY A 43 7.26 -15.48 6.19
C GLY A 43 6.96 -16.77 6.95
N HIS A 44 7.94 -17.36 7.64
CA HIS A 44 7.76 -18.52 8.52
C HIS A 44 7.14 -18.16 9.89
N VAL A 45 7.16 -16.88 10.29
CA VAL A 45 6.61 -16.41 11.57
C VAL A 45 5.09 -16.33 11.49
N ARG A 46 4.41 -16.86 12.52
CA ARG A 46 2.96 -16.73 12.69
C ARG A 46 2.62 -15.35 13.25
N LEU A 47 1.66 -14.68 12.62
CA LEU A 47 1.11 -13.42 13.11
C LEU A 47 0.40 -13.67 14.44
N PHE A 48 0.59 -12.76 15.40
CA PHE A 48 -0.08 -12.81 16.70
C PHE A 48 -1.51 -12.23 16.63
N SER A 49 -1.78 -11.40 15.63
CA SER A 49 -3.08 -10.83 15.34
C SER A 49 -3.81 -11.67 14.27
N PRO A 50 -5.12 -11.88 14.41
CA PRO A 50 -5.90 -12.65 13.45
C PRO A 50 -6.12 -11.89 12.14
N PHE A 51 -6.38 -12.62 11.05
CA PHE A 51 -6.52 -12.08 9.69
C PHE A 51 -7.49 -10.88 9.61
N GLY A 52 -8.61 -10.92 10.32
CA GLY A 52 -9.59 -9.84 10.34
C GLY A 52 -9.07 -8.52 10.89
N MET A 53 -8.09 -8.57 11.80
CA MET A 53 -7.39 -7.38 12.33
C MET A 53 -6.25 -6.91 11.40
N ASN A 54 -5.69 -7.82 10.59
CA ASN A 54 -4.60 -7.52 9.66
C ASN A 54 -5.06 -7.12 8.26
N SER A 55 -6.37 -7.10 8.03
CA SER A 55 -6.98 -6.74 6.75
C SER A 55 -8.08 -5.70 6.97
N SER A 56 -8.33 -4.86 5.98
CA SER A 56 -9.44 -3.90 6.00
C SER A 56 -10.69 -4.51 5.35
N GLU A 57 -11.84 -3.91 5.65
CA GLU A 57 -13.09 -4.23 4.96
C GLU A 57 -13.03 -3.94 3.45
N TRP A 58 -12.24 -2.93 3.05
CA TRP A 58 -12.09 -2.53 1.64
C TRP A 58 -11.33 -3.57 0.84
N GLY A 59 -10.19 -4.04 1.37
CA GLY A 59 -9.39 -5.09 0.75
C GLY A 59 -10.13 -6.41 0.70
N ARG A 60 -10.77 -6.81 1.81
CA ARG A 60 -11.62 -8.03 1.84
C ARG A 60 -12.78 -7.92 0.86
N GLY A 61 -13.51 -6.80 0.87
CA GLY A 61 -14.66 -6.58 -0.01
C GLY A 61 -14.27 -6.57 -1.50
N ALA A 62 -13.11 -6.00 -1.85
CA ALA A 62 -12.63 -5.99 -3.22
C ALA A 62 -12.24 -7.39 -3.71
N LEU A 63 -11.55 -8.17 -2.88
CA LEU A 63 -11.21 -9.56 -3.20
C LEU A 63 -12.44 -10.46 -3.27
N ALA A 64 -13.36 -10.33 -2.32
CA ALA A 64 -14.65 -11.02 -2.33
C ALA A 64 -15.43 -10.74 -3.62
N LYS A 65 -15.46 -9.48 -4.09
CA LYS A 65 -16.12 -9.12 -5.34
C LYS A 65 -15.43 -9.73 -6.57
N ALA A 66 -14.11 -9.86 -6.55
CA ALA A 66 -13.34 -10.38 -7.68
C ALA A 66 -13.29 -11.92 -7.75
N HIS A 67 -13.29 -12.60 -6.60
CA HIS A 67 -12.96 -14.02 -6.49
C HIS A 67 -13.94 -14.84 -5.63
N GLY A 68 -14.97 -14.21 -5.06
CA GLY A 68 -15.91 -14.84 -4.11
C GLY A 68 -15.40 -14.84 -2.67
N ASN A 69 -16.32 -14.92 -1.71
CA ASN A 69 -16.01 -14.88 -0.27
C ASN A 69 -15.16 -16.06 0.20
N ASP A 70 -15.35 -17.24 -0.38
CA ASP A 70 -14.65 -18.47 0.03
C ASP A 70 -13.15 -18.45 -0.27
N SER A 71 -12.68 -17.44 -1.03
CA SER A 71 -11.26 -17.24 -1.32
C SER A 71 -10.48 -16.59 -0.17
N LEU A 72 -11.16 -16.00 0.82
CA LEU A 72 -10.53 -15.29 1.93
C LEU A 72 -10.29 -16.19 3.15
N PRO A 73 -9.20 -15.98 3.90
CA PRO A 73 -9.04 -16.58 5.23
C PRO A 73 -10.18 -16.16 6.17
N ARG A 74 -10.50 -17.02 7.15
CA ARG A 74 -11.46 -16.65 8.21
C ARG A 74 -10.89 -15.52 9.07
N ALA A 75 -11.78 -14.68 9.60
CA ALA A 75 -11.39 -13.49 10.33
C ALA A 75 -10.52 -13.75 11.57
N ASP A 76 -10.64 -14.91 12.20
CA ASP A 76 -9.92 -15.39 13.39
C ASP A 76 -8.70 -16.27 13.08
N GLU A 77 -8.38 -16.53 11.79
CA GLU A 77 -7.18 -17.30 11.43
C GLU A 77 -5.89 -16.55 11.77
N LEU A 78 -4.97 -17.24 12.43
CA LEU A 78 -3.59 -16.79 12.66
C LEU A 78 -2.67 -17.36 11.58
N LEU A 79 -2.46 -16.54 10.54
CA LEU A 79 -1.64 -16.88 9.38
C LEU A 79 -0.14 -16.70 9.70
N THR A 80 0.69 -17.48 9.03
CA THR A 80 2.11 -17.13 8.84
C THR A 80 2.24 -15.93 7.92
N GLY A 81 3.38 -15.23 7.97
CA GLY A 81 3.66 -14.13 7.05
C GLY A 81 3.56 -14.58 5.58
N ARG A 82 4.04 -15.78 5.26
CA ARG A 82 3.92 -16.38 3.92
C ARG A 82 2.46 -16.59 3.53
N GLU A 83 1.67 -17.23 4.39
CA GLU A 83 0.24 -17.44 4.12
C GLU A 83 -0.51 -16.11 3.96
N PHE A 84 -0.19 -15.10 4.78
CA PHE A 84 -0.78 -13.78 4.67
C PHE A 84 -0.41 -13.09 3.34
N ALA A 85 0.84 -13.22 2.90
CA ALA A 85 1.26 -12.69 1.61
C ALA A 85 0.55 -13.42 0.45
N GLU A 86 0.60 -14.75 0.44
CA GLU A 86 0.11 -15.59 -0.67
C GLU A 86 -1.43 -15.60 -0.77
N ARG A 87 -2.14 -15.64 0.36
CA ARG A 87 -3.61 -15.73 0.39
C ARG A 87 -4.30 -14.36 0.40
N TYR A 88 -3.58 -13.27 0.65
CA TYR A 88 -4.19 -11.95 0.75
C TYR A 88 -3.44 -10.83 0.02
N LEU A 89 -2.18 -10.55 0.36
CA LEU A 89 -1.49 -9.37 -0.19
C LEU A 89 -1.20 -9.48 -1.70
N ILE A 90 -0.79 -10.65 -2.17
CA ILE A 90 -0.52 -10.89 -3.59
C ILE A 90 -1.82 -10.90 -4.41
N PRO A 91 -2.91 -11.57 -3.99
CA PRO A 91 -4.22 -11.40 -4.60
C PRO A 91 -4.66 -9.93 -4.66
N LEU A 92 -4.50 -9.18 -3.56
CA LEU A 92 -4.89 -7.77 -3.47
C LEU A 92 -4.14 -6.93 -4.50
N ARG A 93 -2.82 -7.08 -4.59
CA ARG A 93 -1.96 -6.44 -5.59
C ARG A 93 -2.42 -6.69 -7.01
N ASN A 94 -2.93 -7.89 -7.31
CA ASN A 94 -3.32 -8.31 -8.64
C ASN A 94 -4.70 -7.82 -9.07
N LEU A 95 -5.44 -7.13 -8.19
CA LEU A 95 -6.72 -6.53 -8.55
C LEU A 95 -6.55 -5.48 -9.67
N PRO A 96 -7.48 -5.40 -10.63
CA PRO A 96 -7.45 -4.40 -11.70
C PRO A 96 -7.33 -2.95 -11.21
N SER A 97 -7.88 -2.65 -10.02
CA SER A 97 -7.79 -1.33 -9.39
C SER A 97 -6.36 -0.90 -9.05
N LEU A 98 -5.45 -1.86 -8.79
CA LEU A 98 -4.04 -1.62 -8.47
C LEU A 98 -3.10 -1.85 -9.67
N GLN A 99 -3.64 -2.25 -10.82
CA GLN A 99 -2.83 -2.47 -12.01
C GLN A 99 -2.13 -1.17 -12.45
N GLY A 100 -0.82 -1.27 -12.68
CA GLY A 100 -0.01 -0.16 -13.19
C GLY A 100 0.32 0.96 -12.19
N CYS A 101 -0.22 0.94 -10.96
CA CYS A 101 0.10 1.98 -9.98
C CYS A 101 1.31 1.64 -9.10
N ILE A 102 1.71 0.37 -9.00
CA ILE A 102 2.81 -0.08 -8.14
C ILE A 102 4.11 -0.19 -8.95
N ARG A 103 5.13 0.54 -8.50
CA ARG A 103 6.50 0.52 -9.01
C ARG A 103 7.38 -0.22 -8.00
N SER A 104 7.64 -1.50 -8.28
CA SER A 104 8.60 -2.31 -7.54
C SER A 104 10.03 -1.94 -7.93
N PHE A 105 10.99 -2.32 -7.07
CA PHE A 105 12.42 -1.98 -7.26
C PHE A 105 12.64 -0.48 -7.49
N SER A 106 11.88 0.34 -6.75
CA SER A 106 11.89 1.80 -6.80
C SER A 106 12.04 2.33 -5.39
N GLU A 107 13.27 2.61 -4.98
CA GLU A 107 13.56 3.08 -3.63
C GLU A 107 13.41 4.59 -3.55
N VAL A 108 12.58 5.07 -2.63
CA VAL A 108 12.44 6.50 -2.37
C VAL A 108 13.54 6.95 -1.43
N LEU A 109 14.47 7.76 -1.95
CA LEU A 109 15.64 8.25 -1.21
C LEU A 109 15.34 9.55 -0.46
N ALA A 110 14.50 10.42 -1.04
CA ALA A 110 14.16 11.70 -0.44
C ALA A 110 12.79 12.20 -0.91
N ILE A 111 12.11 12.93 -0.01
CA ILE A 111 10.85 13.62 -0.28
C ILE A 111 11.00 15.07 0.17
N SER A 112 10.68 16.02 -0.71
CA SER A 112 10.70 17.45 -0.40
C SER A 112 9.52 18.17 -1.04
N ARG A 113 9.31 19.44 -0.71
CA ARG A 113 8.45 20.32 -1.51
C ARG A 113 9.29 21.00 -2.58
N GLN A 114 8.72 21.20 -3.75
CA GLN A 114 9.46 21.65 -4.94
C GLN A 114 10.19 22.98 -4.74
N HIS A 115 9.59 23.91 -4.00
CA HIS A 115 10.08 25.29 -3.89
C HIS A 115 10.56 25.69 -2.49
N PHE A 116 10.43 24.79 -1.50
CA PHE A 116 10.67 25.14 -0.10
C PHE A 116 11.45 24.06 0.64
N GLY A 117 12.43 24.49 1.43
CA GLY A 117 13.10 23.70 2.45
C GLY A 117 12.16 23.33 3.60
N LYS A 118 12.58 22.40 4.45
CA LYS A 118 11.77 21.87 5.56
C LYS A 118 11.31 22.95 6.54
N THR A 119 12.11 23.99 6.73
CA THR A 119 11.89 25.07 7.72
C THR A 119 11.22 26.32 7.15
N GLU A 120 11.06 26.43 5.83
CA GLU A 120 10.55 27.66 5.21
C GLU A 120 9.02 27.70 5.16
N ARG A 121 8.40 28.87 5.39
CA ARG A 121 6.96 29.08 5.16
C ARG A 121 6.03 28.08 5.90
N ILE A 122 6.44 27.56 7.06
CA ILE A 122 5.62 26.65 7.87
C ILE A 122 4.27 27.29 8.20
N GLY A 123 3.18 26.55 8.03
CA GLY A 123 1.82 27.03 8.28
C GLY A 123 1.25 28.00 7.23
N ASN A 124 2.06 28.43 6.25
CA ASN A 124 1.59 29.34 5.21
C ASN A 124 0.92 28.57 4.05
N VAL A 125 -0.18 29.11 3.52
CA VAL A 125 -0.95 28.55 2.38
C VAL A 125 -0.08 28.20 1.18
N SER A 126 0.85 29.10 0.80
CA SER A 126 1.76 28.88 -0.33
C SER A 126 2.62 27.62 -0.20
N ARG A 127 2.96 27.21 1.05
CA ARG A 127 3.68 25.97 1.30
C ARG A 127 2.81 24.75 1.02
N PHE A 128 1.53 24.81 1.36
CA PHE A 128 0.60 23.70 1.13
C PHE A 128 0.40 23.43 -0.36
N GLU A 129 0.30 24.49 -1.17
CA GLU A 129 0.09 24.42 -2.62
C GLU A 129 1.34 23.96 -3.40
N SER A 130 2.55 24.09 -2.81
CA SER A 130 3.77 23.62 -3.48
C SER A 130 3.79 22.09 -3.57
N PRO A 131 3.91 21.50 -4.77
CA PRO A 131 3.85 20.06 -4.94
C PRO A 131 5.04 19.36 -4.29
N PHE A 132 4.84 18.10 -3.91
CA PHE A 132 5.93 17.24 -3.50
C PHE A 132 6.81 16.85 -4.69
N ARG A 133 8.11 16.69 -4.42
CA ARG A 133 9.08 16.04 -5.30
C ARG A 133 9.67 14.84 -4.57
N ILE A 134 9.89 13.78 -5.33
CA ILE A 134 10.38 12.50 -4.82
C ILE A 134 11.62 12.13 -5.64
N LEU A 135 12.72 11.86 -4.94
CA LEU A 135 13.91 11.27 -5.54
C LEU A 135 13.81 9.74 -5.40
N VAL A 136 13.87 9.04 -6.53
CA VAL A 136 13.73 7.59 -6.62
C VAL A 136 14.96 6.99 -7.27
N ARG A 137 15.43 5.86 -6.75
CA ARG A 137 16.49 5.01 -7.32
C ARG A 137 15.91 3.72 -7.86
#